data_AF-B4L1A6-F1
#
_entry.id   AF-B4L1A6-F1
#
_cell.length_a   1.000
_cell.length_b   1.000
_cell.length_c   1.000
_cell.angle_alpha   90.00
_cell.angle_beta   90.00
_cell.angle_gamma   90.00
#
_symmetry.space_group_name_H-M   'P 1'
#
loop_
_entity.id
_entity.type
_entity.pdbx_description
1 polymer ?
#
loop_
_entity_poly.entity_id
_entity_poly.type
_entity_poly.pdbx_seq_one_letter_code
_entity_poly.pdbx_strand_id
1 'polypeptide(L)'
;MHKTSLVLHLLAGVHLGYTVYYEYLYVQMPYLAIYFGVLPSVGGKFKYLTFLNGVLQCIYYLIAILHDLLRLRRLRQLRDYLLASLVLPLALTVSLTFWTLCVIDGESIFPSFIQVIYPEWLNWTMHCGVSIYPFLDLYISAHQYPKRSHGLSALTTALLLYLIWMYYVVYSTGKWIYPFLGALLPVTRICFFAVVIVAAFGYYLVGERINYALWKSSRESGP
;
A
#
# COMPACT_ATOMS: atom_id res chain seq x y z
N MET A 1 -11.52 21.95 11.21
CA MET A 1 -10.67 20.84 10.74
C MET A 1 -11.24 19.46 11.11
N HIS A 2 -11.72 19.23 12.33
CA HIS A 2 -12.21 17.90 12.76
C HIS A 2 -13.39 17.33 11.95
N LYS A 3 -14.41 18.13 11.61
CA LYS A 3 -15.51 17.68 10.72
C LYS A 3 -15.00 17.32 9.33
N THR A 4 -13.99 18.03 8.83
CA THR A 4 -13.34 17.78 7.54
C THR A 4 -12.57 16.46 7.53
N SER A 5 -11.82 16.18 8.61
CA SER A 5 -11.12 14.91 8.86
C SER A 5 -12.08 13.72 8.81
N LEU A 6 -13.18 13.80 9.58
CA LEU A 6 -14.16 12.72 9.63
C LEU A 6 -14.78 12.43 8.25
N VAL A 7 -15.12 13.47 7.49
CA VAL A 7 -15.68 13.31 6.14
C VAL A 7 -14.67 12.62 5.21
N LEU A 8 -13.40 13.05 5.21
CA LEU A 8 -12.37 12.39 4.40
C LEU A 8 -12.21 10.91 4.80
N HIS A 9 -12.12 10.63 6.11
CA HIS A 9 -11.91 9.27 6.59
C HIS A 9 -13.10 8.35 6.28
N LEU A 10 -14.33 8.85 6.37
CA LEU A 10 -15.52 8.10 5.94
C LEU A 10 -15.50 7.84 4.43
N LEU A 11 -15.21 8.85 3.61
CA LEU A 11 -15.12 8.70 2.16
C LEU A 11 -14.03 7.69 1.76
N ALA A 12 -12.84 7.82 2.33
CA ALA A 12 -11.73 6.91 2.09
C ALA A 12 -12.05 5.48 2.58
N GLY A 13 -12.59 5.35 3.79
CA GLY A 13 -12.97 4.07 4.37
C GLY A 13 -14.03 3.33 3.56
N VAL A 14 -15.07 4.03 3.10
CA VAL A 14 -16.12 3.44 2.24
C VAL A 14 -15.57 3.10 0.86
N HIS A 15 -14.86 4.02 0.20
CA HIS A 15 -14.36 3.78 -1.15
C HIS A 15 -13.32 2.66 -1.20
N LEU A 16 -12.30 2.71 -0.33
CA LEU A 16 -11.28 1.67 -0.28
C LEU A 16 -11.83 0.34 0.29
N GLY A 17 -12.76 0.40 1.24
CA GLY A 17 -13.48 -0.76 1.74
C GLY A 17 -14.26 -1.48 0.63
N TYR A 18 -15.03 -0.72 -0.15
CA TYR A 18 -15.74 -1.26 -1.31
C TYR A 18 -14.78 -1.82 -2.37
N THR A 19 -13.67 -1.14 -2.62
CA THR A 19 -12.63 -1.58 -3.56
C THR A 19 -12.04 -2.94 -3.15
N VAL A 20 -11.66 -3.10 -1.88
CA VAL A 20 -11.12 -4.38 -1.36
C VAL A 20 -12.20 -5.47 -1.38
N TYR A 21 -13.42 -5.15 -0.97
CA TYR A 21 -14.57 -6.05 -1.06
C TYR A 21 -14.81 -6.53 -2.50
N TYR A 22 -14.81 -5.60 -3.45
CA TYR A 22 -15.06 -5.89 -4.85
C TYR A 22 -13.97 -6.76 -5.45
N GLU A 23 -12.70 -6.41 -5.21
CA GLU A 23 -11.57 -7.21 -5.68
C GLU A 23 -11.59 -8.63 -5.10
N TYR A 24 -12.00 -8.78 -3.84
CA TYR A 24 -12.06 -10.08 -3.19
C TYR A 24 -13.17 -10.98 -3.76
N LEU A 25 -14.36 -10.44 -4.01
CA LEU A 25 -15.52 -11.24 -4.41
C LEU A 25 -15.70 -11.37 -5.92
N TYR A 26 -15.50 -10.30 -6.69
CA TYR A 26 -15.87 -10.26 -8.11
C TYR A 26 -14.68 -10.44 -9.04
N VAL A 27 -13.47 -10.05 -8.62
CA VAL A 27 -12.27 -10.25 -9.45
C VAL A 27 -11.73 -11.64 -9.22
N GLN A 28 -12.27 -12.61 -9.92
CA GLN A 28 -11.74 -13.97 -9.94
C GLN A 28 -10.60 -14.02 -10.96
N MET A 29 -9.36 -14.23 -10.49
CA MET A 29 -8.26 -14.55 -11.42
C MET A 29 -8.70 -15.74 -12.27
N PRO A 30 -8.50 -15.70 -13.60
CA PRO A 30 -9.05 -16.72 -14.47
C PRO A 30 -8.50 -18.05 -14.01
N TYR A 31 -9.39 -18.95 -13.58
CA TYR A 31 -9.05 -20.29 -13.09
C TYR A 31 -8.06 -20.96 -14.04
N LEU A 32 -8.23 -20.73 -15.35
CA LEU A 32 -7.33 -21.16 -16.42
C LEU A 32 -5.88 -20.73 -16.23
N ALA A 33 -5.57 -19.52 -15.78
CA ALA A 33 -4.18 -19.08 -15.55
C ALA A 33 -3.53 -19.82 -14.38
N ILE A 34 -4.31 -20.25 -13.39
CA ILE A 34 -3.82 -21.11 -12.29
C ILE A 34 -3.74 -22.57 -12.78
N TYR A 35 -4.75 -23.03 -13.50
CA TYR A 35 -4.88 -24.40 -14.04
C TYR A 35 -3.78 -24.75 -15.05
N PHE A 36 -3.53 -23.87 -16.02
CA PHE A 36 -2.41 -23.98 -16.97
C PHE A 36 -1.06 -23.59 -16.35
N GLY A 37 -1.08 -23.20 -15.08
CA GLY A 37 0.13 -23.01 -14.31
C GLY A 37 0.93 -21.75 -14.65
N VAL A 38 0.30 -20.70 -15.16
CA VAL A 38 0.93 -19.38 -15.36
C VAL A 38 1.06 -18.64 -14.02
N LEU A 39 0.06 -18.75 -13.14
CA LEU A 39 0.04 -18.11 -11.83
C LEU A 39 0.20 -19.12 -10.68
N PRO A 40 0.78 -18.70 -9.54
CA PRO A 40 0.87 -19.57 -8.36
C PRO A 40 -0.54 -19.88 -7.81
N SER A 41 -0.76 -21.11 -7.34
CA SER A 41 -2.03 -21.52 -6.71
C SER A 41 -2.15 -21.12 -5.23
N VAL A 42 -1.02 -20.86 -4.57
CA VAL A 42 -0.95 -20.52 -3.14
C VAL A 42 -1.23 -19.04 -2.89
N GLY A 43 -1.90 -18.73 -1.78
CA GLY A 43 -2.00 -17.37 -1.22
C GLY A 43 -3.16 -16.50 -1.71
N GLY A 44 -3.94 -16.94 -2.71
CA GLY A 44 -5.12 -16.20 -3.19
C GLY A 44 -4.82 -14.72 -3.47
N LYS A 45 -5.72 -13.80 -3.11
CA LYS A 45 -5.47 -12.34 -3.25
C LYS A 45 -4.38 -11.83 -2.31
N PHE A 46 -4.20 -12.46 -1.16
CA PHE A 46 -3.21 -12.09 -0.13
C PHE A 46 -1.75 -12.31 -0.53
N LYS A 47 -1.48 -12.90 -1.70
CA LYS A 47 -0.13 -12.94 -2.27
C LYS A 47 0.31 -11.57 -2.82
N TYR A 48 -0.62 -10.72 -3.23
CA TYR A 48 -0.30 -9.43 -3.84
C TYR A 48 -0.12 -8.34 -2.79
N LEU A 49 1.00 -7.60 -2.86
CA LEU A 49 1.28 -6.48 -1.96
C LEU A 49 0.19 -5.41 -2.07
N THR A 50 -0.33 -5.19 -3.27
CA THR A 50 -1.42 -4.25 -3.50
C THR A 50 -2.66 -4.60 -2.67
N PHE A 51 -3.07 -5.87 -2.65
CA PHE A 51 -4.24 -6.30 -1.89
C PHE A 51 -3.97 -6.17 -0.37
N LEU A 52 -2.79 -6.56 0.10
CA LEU A 52 -2.38 -6.38 1.49
C LEU A 52 -2.36 -4.89 1.90
N ASN A 53 -1.90 -4.01 1.01
CA ASN A 53 -1.93 -2.56 1.21
C ASN A 53 -3.37 -2.02 1.26
N GLY A 54 -4.28 -2.53 0.42
CA GLY A 54 -5.70 -2.20 0.49
C GLY A 54 -6.32 -2.58 1.85
N VAL A 55 -6.03 -3.79 2.35
CA VAL A 55 -6.49 -4.22 3.68
C VAL A 55 -5.91 -3.33 4.79
N LEU A 56 -4.62 -2.99 4.71
CA LEU A 56 -3.97 -2.06 5.65
C LEU A 56 -4.67 -0.68 5.65
N GLN A 57 -5.05 -0.17 4.48
CA GLN A 57 -5.77 1.11 4.36
C GLN A 57 -7.16 1.04 5.00
N CYS A 58 -7.89 -0.05 4.81
CA CYS A 58 -9.19 -0.24 5.47
C CYS A 58 -9.04 -0.23 7.01
N ILE A 59 -8.03 -0.92 7.53
CA ILE A 59 -7.72 -0.92 8.98
C ILE A 59 -7.37 0.50 9.44
N TYR A 60 -6.53 1.20 8.69
CA TYR A 60 -6.12 2.56 8.98
C TYR A 60 -7.32 3.52 9.07
N TYR A 61 -8.17 3.57 8.04
CA TYR A 61 -9.30 4.48 8.01
C TYR A 61 -10.37 4.11 9.04
N LEU A 62 -10.55 2.83 9.36
CA LEU A 62 -11.38 2.44 10.51
C LEU A 62 -10.86 3.04 11.81
N ILE A 63 -9.55 2.94 12.08
CA ILE A 63 -8.93 3.53 13.28
C ILE A 63 -9.07 5.06 13.25
N ALA A 64 -8.91 5.70 12.09
CA ALA A 64 -9.04 7.13 11.92
C ALA A 64 -10.49 7.62 12.20
N ILE A 65 -11.51 6.93 11.68
CA ILE A 65 -12.92 7.18 11.97
C ILE A 65 -13.20 7.02 13.46
N LEU A 66 -12.74 5.93 14.08
CA LEU A 66 -12.92 5.70 15.51
C LEU A 66 -12.23 6.79 16.35
N HIS A 67 -11.05 7.25 15.92
CA HIS A 67 -10.39 8.38 16.58
C HIS A 67 -11.22 9.66 16.45
N ASP A 68 -11.77 9.94 15.28
CA ASP A 68 -12.58 11.14 15.05
C ASP A 68 -13.87 11.14 15.89
N LEU A 69 -14.49 9.98 16.07
CA LEU A 69 -15.71 9.85 16.87
C LEU A 69 -15.43 9.85 18.38
N LEU A 70 -14.41 9.11 18.83
CA LEU A 70 -14.20 8.80 20.25
C LEU A 70 -13.10 9.64 20.91
N ARG A 71 -12.24 10.29 20.11
CA ARG A 71 -11.13 11.17 20.55
C ARG A 71 -10.13 10.52 21.51
N LEU A 72 -9.99 9.20 21.46
CA LEU A 72 -9.08 8.47 22.33
C LEU A 72 -7.61 8.70 21.92
N ARG A 73 -6.77 9.04 22.91
CA ARG A 73 -5.32 9.26 22.71
C ARG A 73 -4.62 8.06 22.07
N ARG A 74 -4.97 6.84 22.48
CA ARG A 74 -4.38 5.60 21.95
C ARG A 74 -4.71 5.42 20.46
N LEU A 75 -5.93 5.74 20.03
CA LEU A 75 -6.32 5.66 18.62
C LEU A 75 -5.56 6.68 17.78
N ARG A 76 -5.36 7.91 18.30
CA ARG A 76 -4.53 8.91 17.63
C ARG A 76 -3.09 8.43 17.43
N GLN A 77 -2.47 7.92 18.50
CA GLN A 77 -1.10 7.42 18.46
C GLN A 77 -0.95 6.25 17.47
N LEU A 78 -1.90 5.32 17.48
CA LEU A 78 -1.89 4.20 16.55
C LEU A 78 -2.11 4.65 15.10
N ARG A 79 -3.08 5.55 14.86
CA ARG A 79 -3.32 6.17 13.55
C ARG A 79 -2.03 6.82 13.03
N ASP A 80 -1.44 7.73 13.79
CA ASP A 80 -0.25 8.48 13.36
C ASP A 80 0.94 7.54 13.09
N TYR A 81 1.10 6.51 13.92
CA TYR A 81 2.13 5.48 13.73
C TYR A 81 1.92 4.68 12.44
N LEU A 82 0.69 4.20 12.19
CA LEU A 82 0.34 3.42 11.01
C LEU A 82 0.49 4.25 9.74
N LEU A 83 -0.01 5.49 9.73
CA LEU A 83 0.11 6.38 8.58
C LEU A 83 1.58 6.55 8.19
N ALA A 84 2.37 7.01 9.15
CA ALA A 84 3.77 7.37 8.93
C ALA A 84 4.61 6.16 8.55
N SER A 85 4.44 5.04 9.26
CA SER A 85 5.36 3.90 9.17
C SER A 85 4.99 2.92 8.07
N LEU A 86 3.70 2.76 7.74
CA LEU A 86 3.24 1.69 6.85
C LEU A 86 2.36 2.22 5.72
N VAL A 87 1.25 2.91 6.02
CA VAL A 87 0.21 3.23 5.03
C VAL A 87 0.76 4.09 3.90
N LEU A 88 1.37 5.23 4.21
CA LEU A 88 1.90 6.13 3.20
C LEU A 88 3.08 5.53 2.42
N PRO A 89 4.16 5.03 3.06
CA PRO A 89 5.29 4.50 2.31
C PRO A 89 4.92 3.27 1.47
N LEU A 90 4.09 2.34 1.97
CA LEU A 90 3.67 1.18 1.18
C LEU A 90 2.70 1.57 0.05
N ALA A 91 1.81 2.53 0.27
CA ALA A 91 0.94 3.02 -0.80
C ALA A 91 1.74 3.66 -1.95
N LEU A 92 2.77 4.45 -1.61
CA LEU A 92 3.69 5.01 -2.60
C LEU A 92 4.52 3.92 -3.28
N THR A 93 5.01 2.93 -2.55
CA THR A 93 5.71 1.77 -3.12
C THR A 93 4.84 1.04 -4.12
N VAL A 94 3.60 0.69 -3.76
CA VAL A 94 2.65 0.02 -4.67
C VAL A 94 2.38 0.90 -5.90
N SER A 95 2.01 2.16 -5.69
CA SER A 95 1.58 3.05 -6.77
C SER A 95 2.72 3.33 -7.76
N LEU A 96 3.85 3.83 -7.24
CA LEU A 96 4.96 4.27 -8.10
C LEU A 96 5.67 3.09 -8.76
N THR A 97 5.79 1.95 -8.07
CA THR A 97 6.38 0.75 -8.69
C THR A 97 5.48 0.21 -9.79
N PHE A 98 4.17 0.12 -9.56
CA PHE A 98 3.22 -0.35 -10.57
C PHE A 98 3.26 0.51 -11.84
N TRP A 99 3.09 1.82 -11.72
CA TRP A 99 3.02 2.70 -12.89
C TRP A 99 4.37 2.85 -13.59
N THR A 100 5.49 2.87 -12.85
CA THR A 100 6.81 2.87 -13.46
C THR A 100 7.02 1.62 -14.31
N LEU A 101 6.66 0.45 -13.77
CA LEU A 101 6.78 -0.80 -14.52
C LEU A 101 5.80 -0.85 -15.71
N CYS A 102 4.59 -0.32 -15.58
CA CYS A 102 3.64 -0.25 -16.70
C CYS A 102 4.10 0.68 -17.84
N VAL A 103 4.80 1.77 -17.51
CA VAL A 103 5.42 2.65 -18.51
C VAL A 103 6.57 1.95 -19.24
N ILE A 104 7.32 1.09 -18.55
CA ILE A 104 8.45 0.35 -19.15
C ILE A 104 7.93 -0.81 -20.01
N ASP A 105 7.03 -1.64 -19.49
CA ASP A 105 6.47 -2.81 -20.16
C ASP A 105 5.09 -3.19 -19.58
N GLY A 106 4.05 -2.47 -20.04
CA GLY A 106 2.68 -2.64 -19.57
C GLY A 106 2.10 -4.05 -19.78
N GLU A 107 2.40 -4.70 -20.91
CA GLU A 107 1.86 -6.04 -21.20
C GLU A 107 2.45 -7.12 -20.29
N SER A 108 3.71 -6.98 -19.84
CA SER A 108 4.31 -7.91 -18.88
C SER A 108 3.73 -7.77 -17.46
N ILE A 109 3.30 -6.55 -17.10
CA ILE A 109 2.84 -6.22 -15.74
C ILE A 109 1.33 -6.36 -15.59
N PHE A 110 0.57 -5.83 -16.56
CA PHE A 110 -0.88 -5.78 -16.56
C PHE A 110 -1.42 -6.14 -17.96
N PRO A 111 -1.24 -7.39 -18.39
CA PRO A 111 -1.58 -7.86 -19.73
C PRO A 111 -3.05 -7.67 -20.07
N SER A 112 -3.33 -7.53 -21.36
CA SER A 112 -4.69 -7.31 -21.90
C SER A 112 -5.76 -8.28 -21.34
N PHE A 113 -5.43 -9.55 -21.09
CA PHE A 113 -6.41 -10.49 -20.53
C PHE A 113 -6.77 -10.20 -19.06
N ILE A 114 -5.86 -9.61 -18.28
CA ILE A 114 -6.16 -9.18 -16.90
C ILE A 114 -7.07 -7.95 -16.96
N GLN A 115 -6.87 -7.04 -17.91
CA GLN A 115 -7.68 -5.83 -18.08
C GLN A 115 -9.17 -6.15 -18.33
N VAL A 116 -9.48 -7.28 -18.97
CA VAL A 116 -10.87 -7.74 -19.18
C VAL A 116 -11.55 -8.12 -17.85
N ILE A 117 -10.77 -8.58 -16.86
CA ILE A 117 -11.28 -9.11 -15.58
C ILE A 117 -11.16 -8.06 -14.47
N TYR A 118 -10.16 -7.20 -14.57
CA TYR A 118 -9.79 -6.21 -13.57
C TYR A 118 -10.17 -4.81 -14.09
N PRO A 119 -11.34 -4.29 -13.69
CA PRO A 119 -11.89 -3.09 -14.28
C PRO A 119 -11.03 -1.86 -13.98
N GLU A 120 -11.04 -0.90 -14.90
CA GLU A 120 -10.17 0.28 -14.85
C GLU A 120 -10.32 1.08 -13.54
N TRP A 121 -11.55 1.29 -13.07
CA TRP A 121 -11.79 2.01 -11.80
C TRP A 121 -11.12 1.32 -10.61
N LEU A 122 -11.06 -0.01 -10.62
CA LEU A 122 -10.44 -0.80 -9.56
C LEU A 122 -8.91 -0.65 -9.65
N ASN A 123 -8.36 -0.68 -10.88
CA ASN A 123 -6.94 -0.48 -11.13
C ASN A 123 -6.48 0.89 -10.62
N TRP A 124 -7.19 1.94 -11.04
CA TRP A 124 -6.93 3.29 -10.54
C TRP A 124 -7.04 3.39 -9.03
N THR A 125 -8.05 2.79 -8.42
CA THR A 125 -8.22 2.91 -6.96
C THR A 125 -7.13 2.16 -6.21
N MET A 126 -6.80 0.94 -6.62
CA MET A 126 -5.81 0.09 -5.97
C MET A 126 -4.36 0.50 -6.25
N HIS A 127 -4.07 1.24 -7.32
CA HIS A 127 -2.71 1.60 -7.73
C HIS A 127 -2.45 3.11 -7.82
N CYS A 128 -3.48 3.96 -7.66
CA CYS A 128 -3.33 5.41 -7.45
C CYS A 128 -4.11 5.88 -6.22
N GLY A 129 -5.39 5.50 -6.10
CA GLY A 129 -6.27 5.95 -5.01
C GLY A 129 -5.68 5.67 -3.62
N VAL A 130 -5.05 4.52 -3.44
CA VAL A 130 -4.34 4.15 -2.21
C VAL A 130 -3.25 5.16 -1.80
N SER A 131 -2.60 5.88 -2.72
CA SER A 131 -1.62 6.92 -2.36
C SER A 131 -2.26 8.29 -2.19
N ILE A 132 -3.34 8.59 -2.91
CA ILE A 132 -4.05 9.88 -2.86
C ILE A 132 -4.65 10.11 -1.46
N TYR A 133 -5.37 9.14 -0.90
CA TYR A 133 -6.06 9.35 0.39
C TYR A 133 -5.10 9.63 1.56
N PRO A 134 -3.97 8.91 1.73
CA PRO A 134 -2.97 9.25 2.75
C PRO A 134 -2.38 10.65 2.60
N PHE A 135 -2.17 11.14 1.38
CA PHE A 135 -1.72 12.52 1.16
C PHE A 135 -2.79 13.55 1.52
N LEU A 136 -4.05 13.29 1.18
CA LEU A 136 -5.15 14.14 1.59
C LEU A 136 -5.25 14.19 3.11
N ASP A 137 -5.09 13.06 3.80
CA ASP A 137 -5.10 13.02 5.26
C ASP A 137 -3.91 13.77 5.87
N LEU A 138 -2.69 13.60 5.36
CA LEU A 138 -1.53 14.42 5.74
C LEU A 138 -1.77 15.93 5.60
N TYR A 139 -2.55 16.32 4.59
CA TYR A 139 -2.88 17.72 4.32
C TYR A 139 -3.90 18.28 5.31
N ILE A 140 -4.91 17.50 5.70
CA ILE A 140 -6.01 17.99 6.55
C ILE A 140 -5.83 17.70 8.05
N SER A 141 -4.96 16.75 8.39
CA SER A 141 -4.68 16.30 9.75
C SER A 141 -3.19 16.39 10.06
N ALA A 142 -2.85 16.92 11.23
CA ALA A 142 -1.50 16.84 11.75
C ALA A 142 -1.24 15.45 12.35
N HIS A 143 -0.16 14.79 11.92
CA HIS A 143 0.26 13.49 12.48
C HIS A 143 1.56 13.62 13.27
N GLN A 144 1.63 12.93 14.40
CA GLN A 144 2.85 12.80 15.19
C GLN A 144 3.69 11.64 14.66
N TYR A 145 4.66 11.95 13.81
CA TYR A 145 5.60 10.95 13.31
C TYR A 145 6.37 10.32 14.48
N PRO A 146 6.53 8.99 14.51
CA PRO A 146 7.34 8.33 15.51
C PRO A 146 8.82 8.68 15.32
N LYS A 147 9.66 8.29 16.29
CA LYS A 147 11.11 8.28 16.07
C LYS A 147 11.41 7.51 14.78
N ARG A 148 12.24 8.08 13.89
CA ARG A 148 12.57 7.48 12.59
C ARG A 148 12.98 6.02 12.68
N SER A 149 13.77 5.65 13.69
CA SER A 149 14.19 4.27 13.92
C SER A 149 13.01 3.32 14.11
N HIS A 150 11.96 3.72 14.84
CA HIS A 150 10.77 2.89 15.04
C HIS A 150 9.93 2.80 13.76
N GLY A 151 9.72 3.93 13.08
CA GLY A 151 8.95 3.96 11.83
C GLY A 151 9.61 3.14 10.71
N LEU A 152 10.91 3.34 10.50
CA LEU A 152 11.70 2.59 9.53
C LEU A 152 11.86 1.12 9.92
N SER A 153 11.94 0.80 11.22
CA SER A 153 11.96 -0.59 11.69
C SER A 153 10.66 -1.30 11.30
N ALA A 154 9.50 -0.70 11.58
CA ALA A 154 8.22 -1.28 11.20
C ALA A 154 8.07 -1.45 9.68
N LEU A 155 8.49 -0.45 8.90
CA LEU A 155 8.49 -0.53 7.44
C LEU A 155 9.39 -1.67 6.93
N THR A 156 10.60 -1.77 7.49
CA THR A 156 11.56 -2.84 7.16
C THR A 156 10.97 -4.21 7.50
N THR A 157 10.39 -4.37 8.69
CA THR A 157 9.72 -5.62 9.09
C THR A 157 8.61 -5.99 8.11
N ALA A 158 7.74 -5.05 7.73
CA ALA A 158 6.66 -5.31 6.79
C ALA A 158 7.19 -5.76 5.41
N LEU A 159 8.22 -5.08 4.88
CA LEU A 159 8.83 -5.42 3.60
C LEU A 159 9.54 -6.78 3.63
N LEU A 160 10.27 -7.09 4.70
CA LEU A 160 10.93 -8.40 4.87
C LEU A 160 9.91 -9.54 5.03
N LEU A 161 8.84 -9.33 5.81
CA LEU A 161 7.76 -10.32 5.93
C LEU A 161 7.10 -10.58 4.57
N TYR A 162 6.89 -9.55 3.77
CA TYR A 162 6.34 -9.71 2.42
C TYR A 162 7.32 -10.44 1.48
N LEU A 163 8.63 -10.16 1.57
CA LEU A 163 9.63 -10.91 0.81
C LEU A 163 9.65 -12.39 1.21
N ILE A 164 9.66 -12.69 2.52
CA ILE A 164 9.59 -14.07 3.02
C ILE A 164 8.34 -14.77 2.47
N TRP A 165 7.19 -14.10 2.52
CA TRP A 165 5.94 -14.61 1.97
C TRP A 165 6.03 -14.89 0.47
N MET A 166 6.62 -13.97 -0.30
CA MET A 166 6.84 -14.15 -1.74
C MET A 166 7.73 -15.37 -2.03
N TYR A 167 8.85 -15.51 -1.32
CA TYR A 167 9.74 -16.66 -1.48
C TYR A 167 9.08 -17.97 -1.05
N TYR A 168 8.24 -17.95 -0.02
CA TYR A 168 7.43 -19.12 0.35
C TYR A 168 6.48 -19.53 -0.80
N VAL A 169 5.78 -18.59 -1.43
CA VAL A 169 4.91 -18.90 -2.58
C VAL A 169 5.71 -19.50 -3.74
N VAL A 170 6.89 -18.95 -4.03
CA VAL A 170 7.79 -19.50 -5.07
C VAL A 170 8.26 -20.90 -4.70
N TYR A 171 8.68 -21.12 -3.46
CA TYR A 171 9.10 -22.44 -2.98
C TYR A 171 7.98 -23.47 -3.10
N SER A 172 6.74 -23.11 -2.74
CA SER A 172 5.59 -24.01 -2.79
C SER A 172 5.03 -24.28 -4.19
N THR A 173 5.25 -23.38 -5.15
CA THR A 173 4.57 -23.46 -6.48
C THR A 173 5.52 -23.46 -7.68
N GLY A 174 6.80 -23.19 -7.46
CA GLY A 174 7.79 -22.95 -8.52
C GLY A 174 7.61 -21.62 -9.26
N LYS A 175 6.67 -20.75 -8.84
CA LYS A 175 6.24 -19.58 -9.61
C LYS A 175 6.30 -18.30 -8.79
N TRP A 176 6.73 -17.23 -9.47
CA TRP A 176 6.72 -15.89 -8.90
C TRP A 176 5.30 -15.34 -8.86
N ILE A 177 5.01 -14.59 -7.79
CA ILE A 177 3.75 -13.85 -7.64
C ILE A 177 3.54 -12.87 -8.80
N TYR A 178 4.63 -12.22 -9.20
CA TYR A 178 4.70 -11.35 -10.36
C TYR A 178 5.56 -12.03 -11.44
N PRO A 179 4.99 -12.47 -12.58
CA PRO A 179 5.71 -13.24 -13.59
C PRO A 179 7.01 -12.59 -14.08
N PHE A 180 7.03 -11.25 -14.22
CA PHE A 180 8.22 -10.51 -14.64
C PHE A 180 9.44 -10.76 -13.73
N LEU A 181 9.23 -10.99 -12.42
CA LEU A 181 10.33 -11.32 -11.51
C LEU A 181 10.99 -12.65 -11.86
N GLY A 182 10.21 -13.62 -12.37
CA GLY A 182 10.71 -14.90 -12.84
C GLY A 182 11.59 -14.77 -14.09
N ALA A 183 11.31 -13.78 -14.94
CA ALA A 183 12.09 -13.49 -16.14
C ALA A 183 13.43 -12.79 -15.84
N LEU A 184 13.57 -12.15 -14.68
CA LEU A 184 14.82 -11.49 -14.28
C LEU A 184 15.90 -12.49 -13.86
N LEU A 185 17.16 -12.19 -14.22
CA LEU A 185 18.32 -12.85 -13.64
C LEU A 185 18.33 -12.68 -12.11
N PRO A 186 18.87 -13.65 -11.34
CA PRO A 186 18.87 -13.59 -9.88
C PRO A 186 19.48 -12.31 -9.31
N VAL A 187 20.59 -11.82 -9.89
CA VAL A 187 21.25 -10.58 -9.45
C VAL A 187 20.35 -9.37 -9.71
N THR A 188 19.77 -9.26 -10.91
CA THR A 188 18.85 -8.17 -11.26
C THR A 188 17.63 -8.16 -10.35
N ARG A 189 17.12 -9.34 -9.97
CA ARG A 189 15.99 -9.47 -9.04
C ARG A 189 16.36 -8.95 -7.63
N ILE A 190 17.54 -9.27 -7.13
CA ILE A 190 18.03 -8.76 -5.84
C ILE A 190 18.18 -7.23 -5.91
N CYS A 191 18.77 -6.71 -6.98
CA CYS A 191 18.87 -5.26 -7.20
C CYS A 191 17.50 -4.59 -7.25
N PHE A 192 16.52 -5.20 -7.93
CA PHE A 192 15.15 -4.69 -7.98
C PHE A 192 14.54 -4.58 -6.58
N PHE A 193 14.61 -5.64 -5.76
CA PHE A 193 14.10 -5.59 -4.38
C PHE A 193 14.83 -4.53 -3.53
N ALA A 194 16.15 -4.42 -3.66
CA ALA A 194 16.92 -3.40 -2.96
C ALA A 194 16.48 -1.99 -3.34
N VAL A 195 16.28 -1.70 -4.63
CA VAL A 195 15.79 -0.40 -5.12
C VAL A 195 14.40 -0.10 -4.55
N VAL A 196 13.48 -1.06 -4.56
CA VAL A 196 12.13 -0.88 -4.02
C VAL A 196 12.15 -0.59 -2.51
N ILE A 197 13.00 -1.28 -1.74
CA ILE A 197 13.16 -1.03 -0.29
C ILE A 197 13.74 0.36 -0.03
N VAL A 198 14.80 0.74 -0.75
CA VAL A 198 15.40 2.08 -0.62
C VAL A 198 14.39 3.17 -0.99
N ALA A 199 13.61 2.96 -2.05
CA ALA A 199 12.54 3.87 -2.43
C ALA A 199 11.48 4.00 -1.32
N ALA A 200 11.07 2.89 -0.69
CA ALA A 200 10.13 2.90 0.43
C ALA A 200 10.64 3.75 1.62
N PHE A 201 11.94 3.68 1.93
CA PHE A 201 12.55 4.55 2.94
C PHE A 201 12.53 6.02 2.51
N GLY A 202 12.79 6.29 1.23
CA GLY A 202 12.62 7.63 0.65
C GLY A 202 11.19 8.16 0.84
N TYR A 203 10.17 7.32 0.58
CA TYR A 203 8.76 7.68 0.73
C TYR A 203 8.38 8.00 2.18
N TYR A 204 8.90 7.24 3.14
CA TYR A 204 8.76 7.57 4.57
C TYR A 204 9.26 8.99 4.87
N LEU A 205 10.48 9.32 4.40
CA LEU A 205 11.10 10.62 4.62
C LEU A 205 10.35 11.76 3.90
N VAL A 206 9.82 11.49 2.70
CA VAL A 206 8.98 12.45 1.96
C VAL A 206 7.72 12.78 2.78
N GLY A 207 7.03 11.76 3.29
CA GLY A 207 5.87 11.97 4.15
C GLY A 207 6.20 12.77 5.42
N GLU A 208 7.30 12.44 6.08
CA GLU A 208 7.76 13.17 7.27
C GLU A 208 8.03 14.65 6.97
N ARG A 209 8.71 14.95 5.85
CA ARG A 209 9.01 16.31 5.41
C ARG A 209 7.74 17.09 5.05
N ILE A 210 6.81 16.47 4.32
CA ILE A 210 5.53 17.10 3.96
C ILE A 210 4.75 17.44 5.22
N ASN A 211 4.60 16.49 6.14
CA ASN A 211 3.89 16.71 7.40
C ASN A 211 4.56 17.82 8.25
N TYR A 212 5.90 17.86 8.31
CA TYR A 212 6.61 18.92 9.01
C TYR A 212 6.38 20.28 8.36
N ALA A 213 6.45 20.38 7.02
CA ALA A 213 6.27 21.63 6.29
C ALA A 213 4.85 22.20 6.44
N LEU A 214 3.82 21.34 6.34
CA LEU A 214 2.41 21.75 6.45
C LEU A 214 2.05 22.24 7.86
N TRP A 215 2.60 21.60 8.89
CA TRP A 215 2.19 21.80 10.28
C TRP A 215 3.25 22.47 11.16
N LYS A 216 4.23 23.16 10.54
CA LYS A 216 5.32 23.86 11.23
C LYS A 216 4.80 24.91 12.22
N SER A 217 3.89 25.79 11.76
CA SER A 217 3.34 26.88 12.57
C SER A 217 2.59 26.37 13.81
N SER A 218 1.82 25.30 13.67
CA SER A 218 1.08 24.68 14.79
C SER A 218 1.97 24.04 15.85
N ARG A 219 3.23 23.74 15.52
CA ARG A 219 4.24 23.21 16.46
C ARG A 219 5.05 24.32 17.12
N GLU A 220 5.29 25.41 16.41
CA GLU A 220 5.99 26.60 16.92
C GLU A 220 5.09 27.49 17.80
N SER A 221 3.76 27.40 17.65
CA SER A 221 2.76 28.12 18.45
C SER A 221 2.25 27.35 19.68
N GLY A 222 2.89 26.24 20.06
CA GLY A 222 2.56 25.52 21.29
C GLY A 222 3.22 26.21 22.51
N PRO A 223 2.55 26.28 23.68
CA PRO A 223 3.17 26.76 24.90
C PRO A 223 4.36 25.90 25.33
#